data_AF-A0A852FJ75-F1
#
_entry.id   AF-A0A852FJ75-F1
#
_cell.length_a   1.000
_cell.length_b   1.000
_cell.length_c   1.000
_cell.angle_alpha   90.00
_cell.angle_beta   90.00
_cell.angle_gamma   90.00
#
_symmetry.space_group_name_H-M   'P 1'
#
loop_
_entity.id
_entity.type
_entity.pdbx_description
1 polymer ?
#
loop_
_entity_poly.entity_id
_entity_poly.type
_entity_poly.pdbx_seq_one_letter_code
_entity_poly.pdbx_strand_id
1 'polypeptide(L)' 'PSMSISLVPWSSQASPRCLLCSVMNFHLAQVQVRWFQGQQEVLRHVFPTNVIVSNADWTHQLLVLLETSPSAG' A
#
# COMPACT_ATOMS: atom_id res chain seq x y z
N PRO A 1 5.46 -5.26 13.83
CA PRO A 1 4.78 -4.67 12.66
C PRO A 1 3.27 -4.83 12.78
N SER A 2 2.53 -3.75 12.53
CA SER A 2 1.06 -3.79 12.35
C SER A 2 0.76 -3.53 10.87
N MET A 3 -0.19 -4.28 10.30
CA MET A 3 -0.59 -4.12 8.90
C MET A 3 -2.09 -3.89 8.77
N SER A 4 -2.47 -2.97 7.89
CA SER A 4 -3.86 -2.74 7.51
C SER A 4 -3.98 -2.48 6.01
N ILE A 5 -5.17 -2.78 5.47
CA ILE A 5 -5.54 -2.48 4.09
C ILE A 5 -6.81 -1.64 4.13
N SER A 6 -6.80 -0.49 3.44
CA SER A 6 -7.95 0.40 3.33
C SER A 6 -8.19 0.81 1.88
N LEU A 7 -9.45 1.09 1.55
CA LEU A 7 -9.84 1.66 0.26
C LEU A 7 -9.70 3.19 0.34
N VAL A 8 -8.97 3.80 -0.59
CA VAL A 8 -8.74 5.25 -0.65
C VAL A 8 -9.05 5.82 -2.05
N PRO A 9 -9.60 7.04 -2.15
CA PRO A 9 -9.75 7.72 -3.43
C PRO A 9 -8.40 8.25 -3.94
N TRP A 10 -8.06 8.03 -5.22
CA TRP A 10 -6.80 8.51 -5.81
C TRP A 10 -6.77 10.02 -6.11
N SER A 11 -7.93 10.68 -6.15
CA SER A 11 -8.15 12.13 -6.24
C SER A 11 -9.62 12.36 -6.58
N SER A 12 -10.11 13.60 -6.40
CA SER A 12 -11.54 13.94 -6.52
C SER A 12 -12.13 13.63 -7.90
N GLN A 13 -13.26 12.90 -7.88
CA GLN A 13 -14.35 12.92 -8.85
C GLN A 13 -14.09 12.30 -10.24
N ALA A 14 -13.43 11.13 -10.29
CA ALA A 14 -13.54 10.06 -11.32
C ALA A 14 -12.32 9.12 -11.33
N SER A 15 -11.37 9.31 -10.41
CA SER A 15 -10.15 8.51 -10.37
C SER A 15 -10.42 7.07 -9.88
N PRO A 16 -9.62 6.09 -10.34
CA PRO A 16 -9.73 4.70 -9.91
C PRO A 16 -9.66 4.58 -8.39
N ARG A 17 -10.35 3.57 -7.85
CA ARG A 17 -10.27 3.26 -6.41
C ARG A 17 -8.89 2.68 -6.14
N CYS A 18 -8.25 3.06 -5.05
CA CYS A 18 -6.96 2.51 -4.69
C CYS A 18 -7.05 1.72 -3.39
N LEU A 19 -6.26 0.64 -3.30
CA LEU A 19 -6.00 -0.04 -2.05
C LEU A 19 -4.70 0.51 -1.47
N LEU A 20 -4.76 0.96 -0.23
CA LEU A 20 -3.60 1.41 0.54
C LEU A 20 -3.24 0.30 1.53
N CYS A 21 -2.03 -0.25 1.41
CA CYS A 21 -1.42 -1.11 2.42
C CYS A 21 -0.52 -0.26 3.31
N SER A 22 -0.83 -0.27 4.60
CA SER A 22 -0.09 0.44 5.64
C SER A 22 0.64 -0.56 6.51
N VAL A 23 1.97 -0.51 6.53
CA VAL A 23 2.82 -1.31 7.43
C VAL A 23 3.52 -0.38 8.42
N MET A 24 3.21 -0.53 9.70
CA MET A 24 3.66 0.36 10.78
C MET A 24 4.47 -0.40 11.82
N ASN A 25 5.22 0.32 12.65
CA ASN A 25 5.88 -0.21 13.86
C ASN A 25 6.83 -1.37 13.55
N PHE A 26 7.73 -1.17 12.58
CA PHE A 26 8.84 -2.08 12.28
C PHE A 26 10.20 -1.38 12.45
N HIS A 27 11.22 -2.14 12.85
CA HIS A 27 12.60 -1.66 13.11
C HIS A 27 13.60 -2.61 12.44
N LEU A 28 14.62 -2.07 11.76
CA LEU A 28 15.73 -2.79 11.08
C LEU A 28 15.35 -3.82 9.99
N ALA A 29 14.07 -4.08 9.74
CA ALA A 29 13.62 -5.06 8.76
C ALA A 29 13.39 -4.44 7.38
N GLN A 30 13.89 -5.12 6.34
CA GLN A 30 13.46 -4.85 4.97
C GLN A 30 12.04 -5.41 4.78
N VAL A 31 11.08 -4.54 4.54
CA VAL A 31 9.68 -4.93 4.29
C VAL A 31 9.41 -4.93 2.79
N GLN A 32 8.82 -6.01 2.30
CA GLN A 32 8.34 -6.13 0.92
C GLN A 32 6.83 -6.38 0.92
N VAL A 33 6.09 -5.57 0.17
CA VAL A 33 4.65 -5.75 -0.06
C VAL A 33 4.45 -6.27 -1.48
N ARG A 34 3.64 -7.32 -1.61
CA ARG A 34 3.24 -7.91 -2.90
C ARG A 34 1.73 -8.02 -2.95
N TRP A 35 1.13 -7.55 -4.03
CA TRP A 35 -0.31 -7.60 -4.25
C TRP A 35 -0.68 -8.83 -5.06
N PHE A 36 -1.78 -9.48 -4.71
CA PHE A 36 -2.30 -10.63 -5.43
C PHE A 36 -3.78 -10.42 -5.75
N GLN A 37 -4.17 -10.72 -6.99
CA GLN A 37 -5.56 -10.85 -7.39
C GLN A 37 -5.82 -12.34 -7.62
N GLY A 38 -6.52 -12.98 -6.67
CA GLY A 38 -6.55 -14.44 -6.61
C GLY A 38 -5.16 -15.00 -6.31
N GLN A 39 -4.63 -15.84 -7.21
CA GLN A 39 -3.28 -16.42 -7.10
C GLN A 39 -2.22 -15.71 -7.95
N GLN A 40 -2.61 -14.69 -8.73
CA GLN A 40 -1.70 -13.99 -9.64
C GLN A 40 -1.14 -12.73 -8.97
N GLU A 41 0.18 -12.57 -9.00
CA GLU A 41 0.86 -11.38 -8.48
C GLU A 41 0.59 -10.17 -9.40
N VAL A 42 0.14 -9.07 -8.81
CA VAL A 42 -0.16 -7.82 -9.51
C VAL A 42 1.08 -6.92 -9.46
N LEU A 43 1.75 -6.79 -10.61
CA LEU A 43 2.95 -5.95 -10.76
C LEU A 43 2.67 -4.60 -11.43
N ARG A 44 1.49 -4.44 -12.04
CA ARG A 44 1.09 -3.20 -12.72
C ARG A 44 0.33 -2.31 -11.74
N HIS A 45 0.49 -0.99 -11.88
CA HIS A 45 -0.19 0.03 -11.07
C HIS A 45 0.09 -0.02 -9.55
N VAL A 46 1.23 -0.60 -9.17
CA VAL A 46 1.74 -0.54 -7.79
C VAL A 46 2.63 0.68 -7.66
N PHE A 47 2.22 1.62 -6.82
CA PHE A 47 2.98 2.83 -6.52
C PHE A 47 3.60 2.69 -5.13
N PRO A 48 4.94 2.53 -5.03
CA PRO A 48 5.60 2.57 -3.74
C PRO A 48 5.64 4.02 -3.24
N THR A 49 4.86 4.34 -2.22
CA THR A 49 5.06 5.54 -1.41
C THR A 49 5.97 5.17 -0.25
N ASN A 50 7.25 4.93 -0.57
CA ASN A 50 8.26 4.63 0.43
C ASN A 50 8.58 5.92 1.20
N VAL A 51 7.88 6.14 2.31
CA VAL A 51 8.15 7.25 3.23
C VAL A 51 8.70 6.65 4.52
N ILE A 52 10.01 6.52 4.60
CA ILE A 52 10.70 6.21 5.86
C ILE A 52 10.64 7.47 6.71
N VAL A 53 9.63 7.57 7.58
CA VAL A 53 9.62 8.54 8.67
C VAL A 53 10.27 7.85 9.88
N SER A 54 11.33 8.45 10.42
CA SER A 54 11.83 8.06 11.74
C SER A 54 10.86 8.62 12.78
N ASN A 55 10.00 7.77 13.30
CA ASN A 55 9.17 8.14 14.44
C ASN A 55 10.07 8.42 15.67
N ALA A 56 9.57 9.19 16.63
CA ALA A 56 10.28 9.48 17.89
C ALA A 56 10.62 8.21 18.69
N ASP A 57 9.94 7.09 18.40
CA ASP A 57 10.10 5.77 19.01
C ASP A 57 11.00 4.81 18.18
N TRP A 58 11.74 5.33 17.20
CA TRP A 58 12.63 4.57 16.30
C TRP A 58 11.92 3.52 15.43
N THR A 59 10.62 3.68 15.19
CA THR A 59 9.89 2.82 14.25
C THR A 59 9.81 3.45 12.86
N HIS A 60 9.69 2.59 11.85
CA HIS A 60 9.47 2.97 10.45
C HIS A 60 8.05 2.66 10.00
N GLN A 61 7.67 3.29 8.89
CA GLN A 61 6.37 3.17 8.24
C GLN A 61 6.57 2.92 6.74
N LEU A 62 5.71 2.10 6.13
CA LEU A 62 5.69 1.84 4.70
C LEU A 62 4.26 1.90 4.20
N LEU A 63 4.03 2.72 3.17
CA LEU A 63 2.75 2.86 2.49
C LEU A 63 2.92 2.35 1.06
N VAL A 64 2.08 1.42 0.65
CA VAL A 64 2.08 0.90 -0.73
C VAL A 64 0.69 0.99 -1.28
N LEU A 65 0.56 1.63 -2.43
CA LEU A 65 -0.72 1.87 -3.04
C LEU A 65 -0.86 1.04 -4.32
N LEU A 66 -2.01 0.37 -4.44
CA LEU A 66 -2.41 -0.36 -5.65
C LEU A 66 -3.61 0.35 -6.26
N GLU A 67 -3.45 0.83 -7.49
CA GLU A 67 -4.59 1.31 -8.27
C GLU A 67 -5.45 0.12 -8.69
N THR A 68 -6.75 0.19 -8.40
CA THR A 68 -7.72 -0.81 -8.83
C THR A 68 -8.64 -0.18 -9.87
N SER A 69 -8.63 -0.74 -11.07
CA SER A 69 -9.73 -0.51 -12.01
C SER A 69 -10.96 -1.22 -11.44
N PRO A 70 -12.16 -0.62 -11.44
CA PRO A 70 -13.36 -1.40 -11.21
C PRO A 70 -13.41 -2.45 -12.30
N SER A 71 -13.16 -3.72 -11.97
CA SER A 71 -13.41 -4.83 -12.88
C SER A 71 -14.90 -4.78 -13.19
N ALA A 72 -15.28 -4.43 -14.43
CA ALA A 72 -16.61 -4.72 -14.91
C ALA A 72 -16.79 -6.23 -14.77
N GLY A 73 -17.71 -6.63 -13.88
CA GLY A 73 -18.12 -8.01 -13.75
C GLY A 73 -18.81 -8.50 -15.01
#